data_AF-A0AAV7GT26-F1
#
_entry.id   AF-A0AAV7GT26-F1
#
_cell.length_a   1.000
_cell.length_b   1.000
_cell.length_c   1.000
_cell.angle_alpha   90.00
_cell.angle_beta   90.00
_cell.angle_gamma   90.00
#
_symmetry.space_group_name_H-M   'P 1'
#
loop_
_entity.id
_entity.type
_entity.pdbx_description
1 polymer ?
#
loop_
_entity_poly.entity_id
_entity_poly.type
_entity_poly.pdbx_seq_one_letter_code
_entity_poly.pdbx_strand_id
1 'polypeptide(L)'
;MTPNLAGQQFGDTTYTKVFVGGLAWETHKDTMKQYFEQFGEILEAVIISDKTTGRSKGYGFVTFSEPEAATRACDDPSPVIDGRRTNCNIASLGIKRSWPTAPQHVGGNSFKVIKSFQGDMQGGMTNAFPAPLAFPHYAIHHGVPYHVYR
;
A
#
# COMPACT_ATOMS: atom_id res chain seq x y z
N MET A 1 6.10 14.33 -49.81
CA MET A 1 5.36 13.61 -48.75
C MET A 1 6.26 13.51 -47.52
N THR A 2 5.94 14.18 -46.42
CA THR A 2 6.64 14.01 -45.14
C THR A 2 6.12 12.74 -44.46
N PRO A 3 6.95 11.75 -44.10
CA PRO A 3 6.45 10.63 -43.30
C PRO A 3 6.13 11.13 -41.89
N ASN A 4 4.90 10.84 -41.47
CA ASN A 4 4.39 11.08 -40.14
C ASN A 4 5.18 10.20 -39.16
N LEU A 5 6.15 10.79 -38.44
CA LEU A 5 6.99 10.13 -37.42
C LEU A 5 6.38 10.21 -36.02
N ALA A 6 5.05 10.29 -35.92
CA ALA A 6 4.33 10.35 -34.65
C ALA A 6 3.81 8.96 -34.27
N GLY A 7 4.70 8.18 -33.66
CA GLY A 7 4.40 6.85 -33.16
C GLY A 7 5.46 5.87 -33.63
N GLN A 8 6.65 5.91 -33.04
CA GLN A 8 7.54 4.76 -33.11
C GLN A 8 6.74 3.57 -32.60
N GLN A 9 6.35 2.70 -33.51
CA GLN A 9 5.65 1.47 -33.20
C GLN A 9 6.69 0.54 -32.59
N PHE A 10 7.01 0.78 -31.33
CA PHE A 10 7.65 -0.20 -30.48
C PHE A 10 6.76 -1.44 -30.59
N GLY A 11 7.29 -2.54 -31.12
CA GLY A 11 6.56 -3.78 -31.38
C GLY A 11 6.00 -4.41 -30.11
N ASP A 12 6.00 -5.73 -30.01
CA ASP A 12 5.51 -6.42 -28.81
C ASP A 12 6.38 -6.08 -27.57
N THR A 13 5.99 -5.03 -26.83
CA THR A 13 6.67 -4.58 -25.60
C THR A 13 6.27 -5.40 -24.36
N THR A 14 5.51 -6.48 -24.57
CA THR A 14 5.02 -7.41 -23.56
C THR A 14 6.12 -7.90 -22.62
N TYR A 15 7.30 -8.22 -23.16
CA TYR A 15 8.44 -8.73 -22.38
C TYR A 15 9.62 -7.76 -22.27
N THR A 16 9.55 -6.61 -22.94
CA THR A 16 10.62 -5.60 -22.89
C THR A 16 10.30 -4.41 -22.00
N LYS A 17 9.03 -4.25 -21.61
CA LYS A 17 8.59 -3.19 -20.71
C LYS A 17 8.62 -3.65 -19.25
N VAL A 18 9.32 -2.88 -18.42
CA VAL A 18 9.46 -3.06 -16.97
C VAL A 18 8.70 -1.96 -16.25
N PHE A 19 7.90 -2.35 -15.26
CA PHE A 19 7.29 -1.48 -14.27
C PHE A 19 8.27 -1.24 -13.13
N VAL A 20 8.43 0.02 -12.72
CA VAL A 20 9.27 0.43 -11.60
C VAL A 20 8.40 1.22 -10.62
N GLY A 21 8.18 0.67 -9.42
CA GLY A 21 7.38 1.28 -8.36
C GLY A 21 8.20 1.64 -7.12
N GLY A 22 7.66 2.50 -6.25
CA GLY A 22 8.32 2.85 -4.99
C GLY A 22 9.46 3.87 -5.12
N LEU A 23 9.53 4.59 -6.24
CA LEU A 23 10.52 5.63 -6.48
C LEU A 23 10.29 6.82 -5.53
N ALA A 24 11.35 7.56 -5.21
CA ALA A 24 11.20 8.82 -4.52
C ALA A 24 10.45 9.82 -5.43
N TRP A 25 9.72 10.76 -4.83
CA TRP A 25 8.99 11.77 -5.60
C TRP A 25 9.92 12.72 -6.36
N GLU A 26 11.15 12.83 -5.90
CA GLU A 26 12.24 13.61 -6.49
C GLU A 26 13.00 12.82 -7.56
N THR A 27 12.79 11.50 -7.65
CA THR A 27 13.45 10.69 -8.69
C THR A 27 12.89 11.08 -10.06
N HIS A 28 13.80 11.48 -10.95
CA HIS A 28 13.49 11.88 -12.32
C HIS A 28 13.77 10.75 -13.32
N LYS A 29 13.25 10.94 -14.53
CA LYS A 29 13.45 10.02 -15.67
C LYS A 29 14.93 9.73 -15.87
N ASP A 30 15.79 10.75 -15.79
CA ASP A 30 17.22 10.61 -16.06
C ASP A 30 17.89 9.69 -15.05
N THR A 31 17.63 9.85 -13.75
CA THR A 31 18.16 8.97 -12.69
C THR A 31 17.70 7.52 -12.88
N MET A 32 16.42 7.32 -13.18
CA MET A 32 15.89 6.00 -13.49
C MET A 32 16.59 5.41 -14.71
N LYS A 33 16.67 6.17 -15.81
CA LYS A 33 17.29 5.73 -17.06
C LYS A 33 18.75 5.32 -16.83
N GLN A 34 19.54 6.16 -16.15
CA GLN A 34 20.93 5.88 -15.82
C GLN A 34 21.09 4.60 -15.01
N TYR A 35 20.21 4.36 -14.04
CA TYR A 35 20.24 3.12 -13.25
C TYR A 35 19.93 1.89 -14.13
N PHE A 36 18.94 1.99 -15.01
CA PHE A 36 18.52 0.84 -15.83
C PHE A 36 19.40 0.60 -17.07
N GLU A 37 20.17 1.59 -17.52
CA GLU A 37 21.09 1.48 -18.66
C GLU A 37 22.17 0.40 -18.44
N GLN A 38 22.49 0.07 -17.19
CA GLN A 38 23.43 -1.01 -16.86
C GLN A 38 22.92 -2.40 -17.27
N PHE A 39 21.59 -2.57 -17.39
CA PHE A 39 20.97 -3.85 -17.78
C PHE A 39 20.74 -3.96 -19.29
N GLY A 40 20.86 -2.86 -20.04
CA GLY A 40 20.71 -2.87 -21.50
C GLY A 40 20.25 -1.54 -22.07
N GLU A 41 20.12 -1.49 -23.39
CA GLU A 41 19.68 -0.28 -24.11
C GLU A 41 18.21 0.04 -23.82
N ILE A 42 17.95 1.28 -23.39
CA ILE A 42 16.61 1.77 -23.08
C ILE A 42 16.06 2.53 -24.28
N LEU A 43 14.94 2.05 -24.80
CA LEU A 43 14.17 2.72 -25.86
C LEU A 43 13.35 3.89 -25.30
N GLU A 44 12.70 3.68 -24.16
CA GLU A 44 11.83 4.69 -23.56
C GLU A 44 11.81 4.58 -22.03
N ALA A 45 11.91 5.71 -21.33
CA ALA A 45 11.73 5.79 -19.89
C ALA A 45 10.72 6.90 -19.55
N VAL A 46 9.68 6.55 -18.80
CA VAL A 46 8.57 7.44 -18.46
C VAL A 46 8.26 7.35 -16.97
N ILE A 47 8.25 8.49 -16.29
CA ILE A 47 7.73 8.61 -14.92
C ILE A 47 6.30 9.12 -14.99
N ILE A 48 5.41 8.48 -14.26
CA ILE A 48 4.02 8.93 -14.20
C ILE A 48 3.90 10.00 -13.14
N SER A 49 3.56 11.21 -13.58
CA SER A 49 3.25 12.35 -12.72
C SER A 49 1.76 12.62 -12.69
N ASP A 50 1.31 13.21 -11.60
CA ASP A 50 -0.04 13.75 -11.46
C ASP A 50 -0.23 14.93 -12.42
N LYS A 51 -1.30 14.92 -13.21
CA LYS A 51 -1.53 15.94 -14.25
C LYS A 51 -1.93 17.30 -13.70
N THR A 52 -2.45 17.35 -12.48
CA THR A 52 -2.94 18.58 -11.84
C THR A 52 -1.84 19.28 -11.07
N THR A 53 -1.06 18.51 -10.30
CA THR A 53 0.00 19.04 -9.43
C THR A 53 1.40 18.95 -10.06
N GLY A 54 1.58 18.17 -11.12
CA GLY A 54 2.87 17.91 -11.76
C GLY A 54 3.80 17.00 -10.94
N ARG A 55 3.40 16.57 -9.74
CA ARG A 55 4.23 15.75 -8.84
C ARG A 55 4.31 14.30 -9.30
N SER A 56 5.47 13.67 -9.15
CA SER A 56 5.65 12.24 -9.43
C SER A 56 4.72 11.39 -8.57
N LYS A 57 4.10 10.37 -9.17
CA LYS A 57 3.30 9.38 -8.44
C LYS A 57 4.16 8.28 -7.80
N GLY A 58 5.49 8.36 -7.93
CA GLY A 58 6.42 7.38 -7.36
C GLY A 58 6.48 6.06 -8.13
N TYR A 59 6.08 6.07 -9.40
CA TYR A 59 6.22 4.91 -10.29
C TYR A 59 6.44 5.36 -11.75
N GLY A 60 7.03 4.46 -12.54
CA GLY A 60 7.32 4.67 -13.94
C GLY A 60 7.43 3.36 -14.71
N PHE A 61 7.75 3.50 -15.99
CA PHE A 61 7.94 2.41 -16.92
C PHE A 61 9.24 2.62 -17.71
N VAL A 62 9.99 1.54 -17.88
CA VAL A 62 11.19 1.48 -18.72
C VAL A 62 10.93 0.45 -19.80
N THR A 63 11.16 0.83 -21.05
CA THR A 63 11.04 -0.05 -22.21
C THR A 63 12.43 -0.29 -22.75
N PHE A 64 12.89 -1.54 -22.70
CA PHE A 64 14.18 -1.94 -23.23
C PHE A 64 14.10 -2.28 -24.72
N SER A 65 15.25 -2.23 -25.39
CA SER A 65 15.41 -2.71 -26.76
C SER A 65 15.27 -4.23 -26.83
N GLU A 66 15.81 -4.92 -25.83
CA GLU A 66 15.84 -6.39 -25.76
C GLU A 66 15.03 -6.92 -24.57
N PRO A 67 14.31 -8.06 -24.72
CA PRO A 67 13.57 -8.68 -23.62
C PRO A 67 14.49 -9.29 -22.56
N GLU A 68 15.72 -9.64 -22.94
CA GLU A 68 16.71 -10.19 -22.03
C GLU A 68 17.19 -9.13 -21.02
N ALA A 69 17.33 -7.87 -21.46
CA ALA A 69 17.62 -6.73 -20.59
C ALA A 69 16.51 -6.49 -19.56
N ALA A 70 15.25 -6.55 -19.98
CA ALA A 70 14.10 -6.44 -19.09
C ALA A 70 14.05 -7.58 -18.05
N THR A 71 14.41 -8.79 -18.45
CA THR A 71 14.50 -9.94 -17.55
C THR A 71 15.59 -9.74 -16.51
N ARG A 72 16.79 -9.31 -16.91
CA ARG A 72 17.90 -8.99 -15.99
C ARG A 72 17.54 -7.87 -15.01
N ALA A 73 16.83 -6.85 -15.47
CA ALA A 73 16.35 -5.77 -14.61
C ALA A 73 15.29 -6.22 -13.58
N CYS A 74 14.62 -7.35 -13.82
CA CYS A 74 13.67 -7.96 -12.89
C CYS A 74 14.29 -9.08 -12.03
N ASP A 75 15.55 -9.45 -12.25
CA ASP A 75 16.28 -10.44 -11.46
C ASP A 75 16.49 -9.95 -10.02
N ASP A 76 16.78 -8.66 -9.86
CA ASP A 76 16.61 -7.95 -8.59
C ASP A 76 15.24 -7.26 -8.58
N PRO A 77 14.22 -7.85 -7.91
CA PRO A 77 12.90 -7.27 -7.86
C PRO A 77 12.81 -6.06 -6.93
N SER A 78 13.81 -5.79 -6.07
CA SER A 78 13.73 -4.70 -5.09
C SER A 78 14.99 -3.81 -4.99
N PRO A 79 15.42 -3.17 -6.09
CA PRO A 79 16.62 -2.35 -6.09
C PRO A 79 16.43 -1.06 -5.29
N VAL A 80 17.53 -0.53 -4.75
CA VAL A 80 17.53 0.75 -4.02
C VAL A 80 17.94 1.87 -4.97
N ILE A 81 17.03 2.82 -5.24
CA ILE A 81 17.25 4.00 -6.08
C ILE A 81 17.00 5.25 -5.22
N ASP A 82 17.92 6.21 -5.22
CA ASP A 82 17.88 7.42 -4.37
C ASP A 82 17.68 7.10 -2.87
N GLY A 83 18.28 6.01 -2.38
CA GLY A 83 18.14 5.57 -0.99
C GLY A 83 16.76 4.98 -0.65
N ARG A 84 15.89 4.77 -1.64
CA ARG A 84 14.56 4.19 -1.46
C ARG A 84 14.46 2.81 -2.11
N ARG A 85 13.89 1.85 -1.38
CA ARG A 85 13.60 0.52 -1.94
C ARG A 85 12.49 0.64 -2.98
N THR A 86 12.80 0.24 -4.21
CA THR A 86 11.89 0.23 -5.34
C THR A 86 11.41 -1.20 -5.62
N ASN A 87 10.50 -1.36 -6.57
CA ASN A 87 10.02 -2.66 -7.02
C ASN A 87 10.03 -2.72 -8.56
N CYS A 88 10.71 -3.72 -9.12
CA CYS A 88 10.77 -3.98 -10.56
C CYS A 88 9.94 -5.22 -10.94
N ASN A 89 9.19 -5.15 -12.03
CA ASN A 89 8.48 -6.32 -12.58
C ASN A 89 8.23 -6.12 -14.09
N ILE A 90 8.09 -7.19 -14.86
CA ILE A 90 7.63 -7.10 -16.25
C ILE A 90 6.23 -6.48 -16.25
N ALA A 91 6.05 -5.40 -17.01
CA ALA A 91 4.82 -4.63 -17.02
C ALA A 91 3.62 -5.47 -17.49
N SER A 92 3.84 -6.40 -18.43
CA SER A 92 2.78 -7.30 -18.90
C SER A 92 2.37 -8.38 -17.91
N LEU A 93 3.22 -8.71 -16.92
CA LEU A 93 2.82 -9.62 -15.83
C LEU A 93 1.82 -8.94 -14.86
N GLY A 94 1.62 -7.64 -15.03
CA GLY A 94 0.73 -6.83 -14.22
C GLY A 94 1.32 -6.53 -12.84
N ILE A 95 0.84 -5.43 -12.26
CA ILE A 95 0.94 -5.24 -10.82
C ILE A 95 0.04 -6.31 -10.21
N LYS A 96 0.64 -7.27 -9.50
CA LYS A 96 -0.08 -8.07 -8.49
C LYS A 96 -0.64 -7.07 -7.50
N ARG A 97 -1.86 -6.60 -7.78
CA ARG A 97 -2.63 -5.70 -6.93
C ARG A 97 -2.86 -6.45 -5.64
N SER A 98 -1.93 -6.34 -4.69
CA SER A 98 -2.32 -6.39 -3.28
C SER A 98 -3.18 -5.15 -3.10
N TRP A 99 -4.47 -5.30 -3.39
CA TRP A 99 -5.47 -4.30 -3.08
C TRP A 99 -5.28 -3.98 -1.60
N PRO A 100 -5.00 -2.73 -1.20
CA PRO A 100 -5.29 -2.35 0.17
C PRO A 100 -6.79 -2.55 0.30
N THR A 101 -7.19 -3.54 1.10
CA THR A 101 -8.55 -3.69 1.59
C THR A 101 -8.99 -2.30 2.02
N ALA A 102 -10.07 -1.78 1.43
CA ALA A 102 -10.61 -0.49 1.83
C ALA A 102 -10.75 -0.43 3.35
N PRO A 103 -10.50 0.71 4.03
CA PRO A 103 -10.92 0.87 5.40
C PRO A 103 -12.43 0.63 5.44
N GLN A 104 -12.84 -0.47 6.07
CA GLN A 104 -14.25 -0.76 6.24
C GLN A 104 -14.88 0.38 7.05
N HIS A 105 -15.90 0.95 6.44
CA HIS A 105 -16.84 1.87 7.02
C HIS A 105 -17.41 1.24 8.31
N VAL A 106 -16.89 1.60 9.48
CA VAL A 106 -17.51 1.21 10.76
C VAL A 106 -18.65 2.20 11.04
N GLY A 107 -19.76 1.95 10.36
CA GLY A 107 -21.02 2.65 10.56
C GLY A 107 -22.16 1.77 10.05
N GLY A 108 -22.92 1.17 10.98
CA GLY A 108 -24.26 0.63 10.69
C GLY A 108 -24.40 -0.89 10.71
N ASN A 109 -24.75 -1.40 11.89
CA ASN A 109 -25.87 -2.31 12.16
C ASN A 109 -26.38 -3.21 10.99
N SER A 110 -26.16 -4.53 11.06
CA SER A 110 -27.15 -5.59 10.71
C SER A 110 -26.63 -7.03 10.89
N PHE A 111 -27.17 -7.68 11.91
CA PHE A 111 -27.59 -9.09 12.07
C PHE A 111 -27.23 -10.14 11.01
N LYS A 112 -26.68 -11.29 11.47
CA LYS A 112 -26.89 -12.67 11.00
C LYS A 112 -26.37 -13.63 12.08
N VAL A 113 -27.24 -14.18 12.92
CA VAL A 113 -27.87 -15.51 12.82
C VAL A 113 -26.85 -16.66 12.91
N ILE A 114 -26.76 -17.28 14.09
CA ILE A 114 -26.44 -18.70 14.25
C ILE A 114 -27.26 -19.28 15.41
N LYS A 115 -28.02 -20.32 15.07
CA LYS A 115 -28.83 -21.24 15.88
C LYS A 115 -28.51 -22.60 15.21
N SER A 116 -28.19 -23.72 15.83
CA SER A 116 -28.36 -24.26 17.18
C SER A 116 -27.69 -25.65 17.25
N PHE A 117 -27.67 -26.25 18.45
CA PHE A 117 -27.67 -27.69 18.86
C PHE A 117 -26.56 -27.97 19.88
N GLN A 118 -26.74 -28.62 21.04
CA GLN A 118 -27.88 -29.10 21.85
C GLN A 118 -27.24 -29.56 23.18
N GLY A 119 -27.82 -29.24 24.33
CA GLY A 119 -27.31 -29.68 25.63
C GLY A 119 -28.30 -29.33 26.74
N ASP A 120 -29.27 -30.22 26.90
CA ASP A 120 -30.42 -30.23 27.80
C ASP A 120 -30.03 -30.24 29.30
N MET A 121 -30.69 -29.43 30.14
CA MET A 121 -31.29 -29.89 31.41
C MET A 121 -31.89 -28.74 32.26
N GLN A 122 -33.21 -28.84 32.45
CA GLN A 122 -33.96 -28.66 33.70
C GLN A 122 -34.24 -27.26 34.30
N GLY A 123 -35.52 -26.85 34.20
CA GLY A 123 -36.28 -26.10 35.23
C GLY A 123 -36.01 -24.59 35.29
N GLY A 124 -36.96 -23.70 35.00
CA GLY A 124 -38.30 -23.60 35.57
C GLY A 124 -38.36 -22.32 36.41
N MET A 125 -39.45 -21.56 36.25
CA MET A 125 -40.01 -20.53 37.15
C MET A 125 -39.46 -19.07 37.15
N THR A 126 -40.27 -18.18 36.57
CA THR A 126 -40.80 -16.91 37.12
C THR A 126 -39.89 -15.69 37.38
N ASN A 127 -40.31 -14.59 36.75
CA ASN A 127 -40.46 -13.21 37.24
C ASN A 127 -39.34 -12.44 37.97
N ALA A 128 -39.25 -11.17 37.50
CA ALA A 128 -39.03 -9.93 38.25
C ALA A 128 -37.59 -9.39 38.34
N PHE A 129 -37.47 -8.16 37.82
CA PHE A 129 -36.39 -7.21 38.04
C PHE A 129 -36.06 -7.05 39.53
N PRO A 130 -34.78 -6.86 39.85
CA PRO A 130 -34.45 -5.71 40.70
C PRO A 130 -33.14 -5.01 40.29
N ALA A 131 -33.17 -3.67 40.23
CA ALA A 131 -31.98 -2.86 40.49
C ALA A 131 -31.88 -2.63 42.01
N PRO A 132 -30.67 -2.73 42.61
CA PRO A 132 -30.17 -1.56 43.33
C PRO A 132 -28.63 -1.41 43.38
N LEU A 133 -28.20 -0.15 43.35
CA LEU A 133 -27.24 0.54 44.24
C LEU A 133 -26.03 -0.24 44.82
N ALA A 134 -24.83 0.29 44.58
CA ALA A 134 -23.80 0.67 45.58
C ALA A 134 -22.37 0.43 45.07
N PHE A 135 -21.64 1.50 44.74
CA PHE A 135 -20.17 1.46 44.67
C PHE A 135 -19.61 1.83 46.05
N PRO A 136 -18.75 1.01 46.69
CA PRO A 136 -18.13 1.37 47.94
C PRO A 136 -16.95 2.33 47.72
N HIS A 137 -17.03 3.43 48.47
CA HIS A 137 -16.00 4.43 48.75
C HIS A 137 -14.84 3.76 49.51
N TYR A 138 -13.60 3.86 49.02
CA TYR A 138 -12.42 3.55 49.84
C TYR A 138 -11.82 4.85 50.39
N ALA A 139 -11.76 4.88 51.72
CA ALA A 139 -11.25 5.93 52.59
C ALA A 139 -9.70 5.93 52.63
N ILE A 140 -9.03 7.08 52.56
CA ILE A 140 -8.45 7.88 53.67
C ILE A 140 -6.93 7.65 53.93
N HIS A 141 -6.17 8.70 53.58
CA HIS A 141 -5.07 9.41 54.27
C HIS A 141 -3.69 8.75 54.49
N HIS A 142 -2.65 9.37 53.88
CA HIS A 142 -1.38 9.62 54.54
C HIS A 142 -0.89 11.04 54.23
N GLY A 143 -0.67 11.82 55.28
CA GLY A 143 -0.21 13.20 55.23
C GLY A 143 1.30 13.31 55.08
N VAL A 144 1.72 14.41 54.44
CA VAL A 144 3.08 14.96 54.47
C VAL A 144 2.93 16.47 54.70
N PRO A 145 3.40 17.02 55.83
CA PRO A 145 3.56 18.46 55.99
C PRO A 145 4.83 18.89 55.26
N TYR A 146 4.91 20.13 54.76
CA TYR A 146 6.05 21.05 54.95
C TYR A 146 5.84 22.36 54.14
N HIS A 147 5.74 23.44 54.91
CA HIS A 147 6.15 24.83 54.67
C HIS A 147 5.49 25.74 53.61
N VAL A 148 4.59 26.57 54.15
CA VAL A 148 4.42 28.03 53.96
C VAL A 148 5.46 28.75 53.09
N TYR A 149 4.98 29.53 52.12
CA TYR A 149 5.68 30.69 51.56
C TYR A 149 4.74 31.89 51.52
N ARG A 150 5.17 32.93 52.25
CA ARG A 150 4.87 34.37 52.14
C ARG A 150 3.50 34.90 52.53
#